data_AF-A0A3P6R307-F1
#
_entry.id   AF-A0A3P6R307-F1
#
_cell.length_a   1.000
_cell.length_b   1.000
_cell.length_c   1.000
_cell.angle_alpha   90.00
_cell.angle_beta   90.00
_cell.angle_gamma   90.00
#
_symmetry.space_group_name_H-M   'P 1'
#
loop_
_entity.id
_entity.type
_entity.pdbx_description
1 polymer ?
#
loop_
_entity_poly.entity_id
_entity_poly.type
_entity_poly.pdbx_seq_one_letter_code
_entity_poly.pdbx_strand_id
1 'polypeptide(L)'
;MGIERKVIVPGVYPEYAAAAFIELWRNESDSQPYFKLLYRANKTSPIYPITKEISECDGKEYCPLQVFRDFAEKVKIYKPVPEVSI
;
A
#
# COMPACT_ATOMS: atom_id res chain seq x y z
N MET A 1 -2.80 -1.75 -5.64
CA MET A 1 -1.71 -1.23 -6.50
C MET A 1 -1.11 -2.32 -7.41
N GLY A 2 -1.84 -3.41 -7.70
CA GLY A 2 -1.44 -4.40 -8.71
C GLY A 2 -0.30 -5.36 -8.32
N ILE A 3 -0.01 -5.51 -7.03
CA ILE A 3 1.13 -6.32 -6.54
C ILE A 3 0.70 -7.62 -5.86
N GLU A 4 -0.60 -7.92 -5.79
CA GLU A 4 -1.15 -9.06 -5.08
C GLU A 4 -0.53 -10.39 -5.51
N ARG A 5 -0.32 -10.60 -6.81
CA ARG A 5 0.32 -11.81 -7.36
C ARG A 5 1.81 -11.93 -7.05
N LYS A 6 2.43 -10.85 -6.58
CA LYS A 6 3.86 -10.80 -6.23
C LYS A 6 4.11 -11.05 -4.75
N VAL A 7 3.13 -10.75 -3.89
CA VAL A 7 3.30 -10.74 -2.43
C VAL A 7 2.45 -11.76 -1.69
N ILE A 8 1.34 -12.21 -2.29
CA ILE A 8 0.48 -13.24 -1.72
C ILE A 8 0.95 -14.60 -2.27
N VAL A 9 1.26 -15.54 -1.37
CA VAL A 9 1.58 -16.94 -1.72
C VAL A 9 0.42 -17.51 -2.55
N PRO A 10 0.67 -18.32 -3.61
CA PRO A 10 -0.39 -18.86 -4.46
C PRO A 10 -1.50 -19.55 -3.66
N GLY A 11 -2.62 -18.83 -3.56
CA GLY A 11 -3.83 -19.04 -2.77
C GLY A 11 -4.73 -17.82 -2.96
N VAL A 12 -6.05 -17.92 -2.76
CA VAL A 12 -6.99 -16.83 -3.08
C VAL A 12 -6.91 -15.68 -2.06
N TYR A 13 -6.45 -15.95 -0.84
CA TYR A 13 -6.47 -15.01 0.28
C TYR A 13 -5.12 -14.96 1.01
N PRO A 14 -4.78 -13.81 1.65
CA PRO A 14 -3.65 -13.73 2.57
C PRO A 14 -3.73 -14.79 3.68
N GLU A 15 -2.58 -15.29 4.14
CA GLU A 15 -2.53 -16.25 5.23
C GLU A 15 -2.97 -15.62 6.57
N TYR A 16 -3.24 -16.48 7.56
CA TYR A 16 -3.52 -16.04 8.92
C TYR A 16 -2.40 -15.14 9.47
N ALA A 17 -2.80 -14.00 10.05
CA ALA A 17 -1.93 -12.94 10.55
C ALA A 17 -1.05 -12.24 9.49
N ALA A 18 -1.42 -12.36 8.20
CA ALA A 18 -0.88 -11.48 7.17
C ALA A 18 -1.28 -10.02 7.43
N ALA A 19 -0.37 -9.09 7.16
CA ALA A 19 -0.61 -7.67 7.37
C ALA A 19 0.19 -6.82 6.38
N ALA A 20 -0.44 -5.74 5.91
CA ALA A 20 0.21 -4.68 5.15
C ALA A 20 0.35 -3.44 6.03
N PHE A 21 1.52 -2.80 6.00
CA PHE A 21 1.79 -1.58 6.76
C PHE A 21 2.22 -0.49 5.79
N ILE A 22 1.66 0.70 5.96
CA ILE A 22 2.00 1.88 5.18
C ILE A 22 2.64 2.87 6.14
N GLU A 23 3.91 3.19 5.91
CA GLU A 23 4.61 4.23 6.65
C GLU A 23 4.66 5.50 5.82
N LEU A 24 4.29 6.63 6.43
CA LEU A 24 4.43 7.95 5.83
C LEU A 24 5.77 8.55 6.25
N TRP A 25 6.56 8.96 5.27
CA TRP A 25 7.88 9.54 5.43
C TRP A 25 7.93 10.94 4.81
N ARG A 26 8.79 11.80 5.34
CA ARG A 26 9.13 13.09 4.72
C ARG A 26 10.63 13.09 4.46
N ASN A 27 11.05 13.31 3.22
CA ASN A 27 12.45 13.46 2.90
C ASN A 27 12.91 14.86 3.33
N GLU A 28 14.01 14.94 4.08
CA GLU A 28 14.53 16.21 4.59
C GLU A 28 15.11 17.09 3.48
N SER A 29 15.65 16.49 2.41
CA SER A 29 16.31 17.24 1.33
C SER A 29 15.34 17.97 0.39
N ASP A 30 14.22 17.35 0.05
CA ASP A 30 13.21 17.92 -0.88
C ASP A 30 11.92 18.36 -0.17
N SER A 31 11.80 18.09 1.14
CA SER A 31 10.60 18.31 1.96
C SER A 31 9.33 17.61 1.46
N GLN A 32 9.44 16.67 0.52
CA GLN A 32 8.30 15.98 -0.08
C GLN A 32 7.88 14.75 0.73
N PRO A 33 6.58 14.42 0.72
CA PRO A 33 6.07 13.21 1.35
C PRO A 33 6.25 11.98 0.46
N TYR A 34 6.72 10.91 1.09
CA TYR A 34 6.89 9.58 0.51
C TYR A 34 6.17 8.56 1.37
N PHE A 35 5.89 7.38 0.82
CA PHE A 35 5.42 6.24 1.59
C PHE A 35 6.33 5.03 1.38
N LYS A 36 6.35 4.16 2.38
CA LYS A 36 6.97 2.84 2.33
C LYS A 36 5.89 1.81 2.62
N LEU A 37 5.80 0.78 1.77
CA LEU A 37 4.88 -0.33 1.94
C LEU A 37 5.64 -1.54 2.45
N LEU A 38 5.21 -2.06 3.59
CA LEU A 38 5.74 -3.26 4.21
C LEU A 38 4.67 -4.35 4.23
N TYR A 39 5.11 -5.59 4.24
CA TYR A 39 4.22 -6.74 4.32
C TYR A 39 4.77 -7.81 5.26
N ARG A 40 3.85 -8.49 5.92
CA ARG A 40 4.09 -9.71 6.67
C ARG A 40 3.19 -10.77 6.07
N ALA A 41 3.79 -11.87 5.59
CA ALA A 41 3.04 -12.90 4.88
C ALA A 41 2.19 -13.79 5.80
N ASN A 42 2.66 -14.09 7.02
CA ASN A 42 1.97 -14.94 7.99
C ASN A 42 2.54 -14.75 9.40
N LYS A 43 2.01 -15.50 10.37
CA LYS A 43 2.43 -15.43 11.78
C LYS A 43 3.94 -15.64 12.03
N THR A 44 4.65 -16.37 11.18
CA THR A 44 6.08 -16.66 11.35
C THR A 44 6.99 -15.80 10.47
N SER A 45 6.43 -15.11 9.47
CA SER A 45 7.20 -14.28 8.56
C SER A 45 7.63 -12.97 9.22
N PRO A 46 8.82 -12.43 8.87
CA PRO A 46 9.20 -11.08 9.24
C PRO A 46 8.34 -10.05 8.50
N ILE A 47 8.43 -8.80 8.94
CA ILE A 47 7.93 -7.63 8.19
C ILE A 47 9.03 -7.23 7.20
N TYR A 48 8.71 -7.11 5.92
CA TYR A 48 9.68 -6.76 4.86
C TYR A 48 9.11 -5.75 3.86
N PRO A 49 9.97 -4.90 3.24
CA PRO A 49 9.54 -3.90 2.28
C PRO A 49 9.11 -4.53 0.95
N ILE A 50 7.97 -4.08 0.44
CA ILE A 50 7.39 -4.47 -0.84
C ILE A 50 7.09 -3.26 -1.75
N THR A 51 7.49 -2.04 -1.37
CA THR A 51 7.31 -0.82 -2.18
C THR A 51 7.80 -0.99 -3.61
N LYS A 52 8.97 -1.62 -3.77
CA LYS A 52 9.62 -1.87 -5.07
C LYS A 52 8.78 -2.70 -6.05
N GLU A 53 7.79 -3.43 -5.55
CA GLU A 53 6.93 -4.26 -6.39
C GLU A 53 5.88 -3.44 -7.14
N ILE A 54 5.62 -2.21 -6.68
CA ILE A 54 4.74 -1.23 -7.32
C ILE A 54 5.50 -0.61 -8.51
N SER A 55 4.95 -0.77 -9.72
CA SER A 55 5.58 -0.30 -10.96
C SER A 55 5.92 1.19 -10.94
N GLU A 56 5.01 2.01 -10.44
CA GLU A 56 5.10 3.47 -10.38
C GLU A 56 6.14 3.98 -9.37
N CYS A 57 6.74 3.08 -8.59
CA CYS A 57 7.76 3.40 -7.60
C CYS A 57 9.19 3.14 -8.11
N ASP A 58 9.37 2.74 -9.37
CA ASP A 58 10.68 2.55 -10.04
C ASP A 58 11.67 1.68 -9.27
N GLY A 59 11.19 0.64 -8.57
CA GLY A 59 12.02 -0.25 -7.76
C GLY A 59 12.61 0.39 -6.49
N LYS A 60 12.20 1.61 -6.12
CA LYS A 60 12.67 2.33 -4.93
C LYS A 60 11.99 1.82 -3.67
N GLU A 61 12.69 1.97 -2.54
CA GLU A 61 12.18 1.60 -1.22
C GLU A 61 11.13 2.59 -0.69
N TYR A 62 11.28 3.87 -1.05
CA TYR A 62 10.34 4.95 -0.77
C TYR A 62 9.71 5.43 -2.07
N CYS A 63 8.40 5.62 -2.06
CA CYS A 63 7.64 5.99 -3.24
C CYS A 63 6.93 7.33 -3.03
N PRO A 64 6.85 8.22 -4.03
CA PRO A 64 6.16 9.50 -3.89
C PRO A 64 4.72 9.30 -3.41
N LEU A 65 4.28 10.08 -2.42
CA LEU A 65 2.91 9.98 -1.89
C LEU A 65 1.85 10.19 -2.98
N GLN A 66 2.19 10.90 -4.06
CA GLN A 66 1.29 11.11 -5.20
C GLN A 66 0.84 9.79 -5.83
N VAL A 67 1.71 8.78 -5.95
CA VAL A 67 1.37 7.46 -6.48
C VAL A 67 0.25 6.80 -5.65
N PHE A 68 0.34 6.93 -4.32
CA PHE A 68 -0.69 6.41 -3.42
C PHE A 68 -2.03 7.17 -3.60
N ARG A 69 -1.99 8.50 -3.73
CA ARG A 69 -3.18 9.33 -3.95
C ARG A 69 -3.86 9.03 -5.28
N ASP A 70 -3.07 8.90 -6.35
CA ASP A 70 -3.57 8.57 -7.69
C ASP A 70 -4.25 7.19 -7.70
N PHE A 71 -3.67 6.22 -6.99
CA PHE A 71 -4.31 4.92 -6.78
C PHE A 71 -5.60 5.05 -5.97
N ALA A 72 -5.58 5.79 -4.86
CA ALA A 72 -6.74 5.98 -4.01
C ALA A 72 -7.93 6.60 -4.77
N GLU A 73 -7.71 7.62 -5.58
CA GLU A 73 -8.77 8.25 -6.39
C GLU A 73 -9.36 7.29 -7.43
N LYS A 74 -8.56 6.40 -8.01
CA LYS A 74 -9.04 5.37 -8.95
C LYS A 74 -9.94 4.31 -8.29
N VAL A 75 -9.63 3.94 -7.05
CA VAL A 75 -10.34 2.86 -6.34
C VAL A 75 -11.41 3.36 -5.36
N LYS A 76 -11.54 4.69 -5.23
CA LYS A 76 -12.55 5.33 -4.40
C LYS A 76 -13.93 4.96 -4.94
N ILE A 77 -14.55 3.95 -4.32
CA ILE A 77 -15.94 3.62 -4.57
C ILE A 77 -16.76 4.74 -3.95
N TYR A 78 -17.23 5.68 -4.77
CA TYR A 78 -18.19 6.68 -4.32
C TYR A 78 -19.48 5.94 -3.94
N LYS A 79 -19.70 5.72 -2.64
CA LYS A 79 -21.04 5.50 -2.11
C LYS A 79 -21.50 6.87 -1.61
N PRO A 80 -22.52 7.50 -2.21
CA PRO A 80 -23.14 8.63 -1.54
C PRO A 80 -23.56 8.15 -0.15
N VAL A 81 -23.15 8.86 0.88
CA VAL A 81 -23.65 8.63 2.24
C VAL A 81 -25.17 8.79 2.10
N PRO A 82 -26.00 7.78 2.43
CA PRO A 82 -27.43 8.00 2.44
C PRO A 82 -27.67 9.15 3.40
N GLU A 83 -28.30 10.22 2.92
CA GLU A 83 -28.73 11.31 3.78
C GLU A 83 -29.61 10.69 4.86
N VAL A 84 -29.11 10.69 6.10
CA VAL A 84 -29.93 10.36 7.25
C VAL A 84 -30.90 11.53 7.38
N SER A 85 -32.11 11.33 6.87
CA SER A 85 -33.23 12.23 7.11
C SER A 85 -33.53 12.16 8.60
N ILE A 86 -33.19 13.22 9.34
CA ILE A 86 -33.56 13.43 10.74
C ILE A 86 -34.94 14.08 10.77
#